data_AF-A0A6G2VQX3-F1
#
_entry.id   AF-A0A6G2VQX3-F1
#
_cell.length_a   1.000
_cell.length_b   1.000
_cell.length_c   1.000
_cell.angle_alpha   90.00
_cell.angle_beta   90.00
_cell.angle_gamma   90.00
#
_symmetry.space_group_name_H-M   'P 1'
#
loop_
_entity.id
_entity.type
_entity.pdbx_description
1 polymer ?
#
loop_
_entity_poly.entity_id
_entity_poly.type
_entity_poly.pdbx_seq_one_letter_code
_entity_poly.pdbx_strand_id
1 'polypeptide(L)'
;MNRALVTASAAAVLVVSGGTTAIASDAPPRTTHGPCQYTQTPSEPAARPVPLPPDPRHTPGHGTVGVAVPTSQGPLPLRLDRAKAPCTVQSFVHLARHRFYDRTVCHRLTAYP
;
A
#
# COMPACT_ATOMS: atom_id res chain seq x y z
N MET A 1 37.06 54.27 0.67
CA MET A 1 36.53 55.58 1.08
C MET A 1 36.28 56.41 -0.16
N ASN A 2 35.01 56.63 -0.51
CA ASN A 2 34.39 57.70 -1.36
C ASN A 2 33.15 57.14 -2.08
N ARG A 3 31.95 57.37 -1.52
CA ARG A 3 30.92 58.37 -1.93
C ARG A 3 30.30 58.03 -3.30
N ALA A 4 29.13 57.40 -3.34
CA ALA A 4 27.78 57.94 -3.15
C ALA A 4 27.07 58.10 -4.51
N LEU A 5 25.89 57.52 -4.68
CA LEU A 5 24.66 58.20 -5.10
C LEU A 5 23.54 57.19 -5.37
N VAL A 6 22.36 57.59 -4.93
CA VAL A 6 21.07 56.89 -4.94
C VAL A 6 20.42 57.07 -6.31
N THR A 7 19.90 55.99 -6.89
CA THR A 7 18.92 56.05 -7.99
C THR A 7 17.78 55.08 -7.69
N ALA A 8 16.60 55.65 -7.48
CA ALA A 8 15.35 54.93 -7.31
C ALA A 8 14.93 54.30 -8.66
N SER A 9 14.44 53.06 -8.64
CA SER A 9 13.67 52.47 -9.74
C SER A 9 12.74 51.40 -9.16
N ALA A 10 11.45 51.66 -9.24
CA ALA A 10 10.39 50.73 -8.86
C ALA A 10 10.41 49.51 -9.81
N ALA A 11 10.41 48.30 -9.27
CA ALA A 11 10.17 47.09 -10.04
C ALA A 11 9.19 46.18 -9.28
N ALA A 12 8.07 45.94 -9.95
CA ALA A 12 6.90 45.15 -9.61
C ALA A 12 7.08 44.04 -8.56
N VAL A 13 6.22 44.07 -7.55
CA VAL A 13 5.94 42.90 -6.71
C VAL A 13 5.19 41.89 -7.56
N LEU A 14 5.91 40.93 -8.14
CA LEU A 14 5.33 39.71 -8.67
C LEU A 14 4.82 38.90 -7.47
N VAL A 15 3.51 38.93 -7.25
CA VAL A 15 2.84 37.99 -6.37
C VAL A 15 2.96 36.62 -7.02
N VAL A 16 4.02 35.89 -6.68
CA VAL A 16 4.07 34.44 -6.90
C VAL A 16 2.99 33.86 -6.03
N SER A 17 1.88 33.48 -6.67
CA SER A 17 0.86 32.62 -6.12
C SER A 17 1.57 31.38 -5.57
N GLY A 18 1.80 31.37 -4.26
CA GLY A 18 2.39 30.25 -3.55
C GLY A 18 1.49 29.04 -3.75
N GLY A 19 1.80 28.21 -4.74
CA GLY A 19 1.25 26.88 -4.84
C GLY A 19 1.66 26.14 -3.58
N THR A 20 0.70 25.88 -2.71
CA THR A 20 0.87 25.00 -1.55
C THR A 20 1.26 23.64 -2.09
N THR A 21 2.56 23.36 -2.13
CA THR A 21 3.05 22.00 -2.32
C THR A 21 2.56 21.22 -1.11
N ALA A 22 1.61 20.32 -1.33
CA ALA A 22 1.17 19.39 -0.30
C ALA A 22 2.37 18.51 0.06
N ILE A 23 3.04 18.85 1.17
CA ILE A 23 4.08 18.01 1.74
C ILE A 23 3.34 16.79 2.29
N ALA A 24 3.37 15.68 1.55
CA ALA A 24 2.92 14.40 2.07
C ALA A 24 3.74 14.13 3.34
N SER A 25 3.06 14.05 4.50
CA SER A 25 3.73 13.69 5.75
C SER A 25 4.24 12.26 5.63
N ASP A 26 5.55 12.08 5.74
CA ASP A 26 6.24 10.78 5.75
C ASP A 26 6.05 10.09 7.12
N ALA A 27 4.80 9.92 7.54
CA ALA A 27 4.48 9.18 8.75
C ALA A 27 4.77 7.68 8.50
N PRO A 28 5.41 6.98 9.43
CA PRO A 28 5.67 5.56 9.27
C PRO A 28 4.35 4.79 9.10
N PRO A 29 4.34 3.72 8.28
CA PRO A 29 3.14 2.92 8.06
C PRO A 29 2.64 2.35 9.39
N ARG A 30 1.34 2.51 9.63
CA ARG A 30 0.68 1.93 10.81
C ARG A 30 0.54 0.43 10.63
N THR A 31 0.75 -0.32 11.70
CA THR A 31 0.59 -1.78 11.71
C THR A 31 -0.52 -2.16 12.69
N THR A 32 -1.23 -3.26 12.41
CA THR A 32 -2.33 -3.74 13.24
C THR A 32 -1.79 -4.56 14.42
N HIS A 33 -2.12 -4.20 15.66
CA HIS A 33 -1.64 -4.88 16.88
C HIS A 33 -2.68 -5.81 17.54
N GLY A 34 -3.79 -6.10 16.86
CA GLY A 34 -4.91 -6.89 17.39
C GLY A 34 -5.58 -7.76 16.33
N PRO A 35 -6.89 -8.06 16.47
CA PRO A 35 -7.64 -8.78 15.45
C PRO A 35 -7.78 -7.94 14.16
N CYS A 36 -7.97 -8.61 13.04
CA CYS A 36 -8.23 -8.00 11.74
C CYS A 36 -9.71 -7.67 11.52
N GLN A 37 -10.61 -8.20 12.35
CA GLN A 37 -12.05 -7.87 12.33
C GLN A 37 -12.68 -8.14 10.95
N TYR A 38 -12.41 -9.33 10.38
CA TYR A 38 -13.02 -9.72 9.12
C TYR A 38 -14.54 -9.87 9.27
N THR A 39 -15.31 -9.17 8.44
CA THR A 39 -16.78 -9.17 8.46
C THR A 39 -17.36 -9.76 7.18
N GLN A 40 -18.58 -10.29 7.27
CA GLN A 40 -19.33 -10.71 6.10
C GLN A 40 -19.91 -9.49 5.39
N THR A 41 -20.04 -9.58 4.06
CA THR A 41 -20.64 -8.55 3.20
C THR A 41 -21.84 -9.13 2.44
N PRO A 42 -23.03 -9.26 3.06
CA PRO A 42 -24.17 -9.93 2.42
C PRO A 42 -24.68 -9.20 1.16
N SER A 43 -24.57 -7.87 1.13
CA SER A 43 -24.95 -7.03 -0.02
C SER A 43 -23.92 -7.07 -1.15
N GLU A 44 -22.69 -7.45 -0.84
CA GLU A 44 -21.56 -7.51 -1.79
C GLU A 44 -20.83 -8.85 -1.59
N PRO A 45 -21.42 -9.95 -2.07
CA PRO A 45 -20.85 -11.27 -1.84
C PRO A 45 -19.49 -11.39 -2.52
N ALA A 46 -18.62 -12.23 -1.93
CA ALA A 46 -17.31 -12.51 -2.50
C ALA A 46 -17.43 -13.07 -3.93
N ALA A 47 -16.53 -12.65 -4.81
CA ALA A 47 -16.49 -13.09 -6.21
C ALA A 47 -16.32 -14.63 -6.36
N ARG A 48 -15.79 -15.30 -5.34
CA ARG A 48 -15.70 -16.75 -5.22
C ARG A 48 -15.99 -17.16 -3.77
N PRO A 49 -16.62 -18.31 -3.52
CA PRO A 49 -16.94 -18.76 -2.17
C PRO A 49 -15.67 -19.11 -1.39
N VAL A 50 -15.39 -18.34 -0.35
CA VAL A 50 -14.30 -18.59 0.62
C VAL A 50 -14.82 -18.19 2.00
N PRO A 51 -14.66 -19.02 3.05
CA PRO A 51 -15.04 -18.64 4.41
C PRO A 51 -14.19 -17.48 4.91
N LEU A 52 -14.64 -16.77 5.95
CA LEU A 52 -13.82 -15.74 6.59
C LEU A 52 -12.52 -16.36 7.16
N PRO A 53 -11.39 -15.61 7.15
CA PRO A 53 -10.19 -16.04 7.85
C PRO A 53 -10.41 -16.13 9.36
N PRO A 54 -9.62 -16.94 10.09
CA PRO A 54 -9.59 -16.89 11.55
C PRO A 54 -9.26 -15.48 12.03
N ASP A 55 -9.91 -15.01 13.09
CA ASP A 55 -9.69 -13.66 13.64
C ASP A 55 -9.30 -13.72 15.12
N PRO A 56 -8.05 -14.13 15.43
CA PRO A 56 -7.58 -14.22 16.81
C PRO A 56 -7.44 -12.83 17.44
N ARG A 57 -7.42 -12.76 18.78
CA ARG A 57 -7.18 -11.49 19.53
C ARG A 57 -5.90 -10.77 19.08
N HIS A 58 -4.90 -11.51 18.65
CA HIS A 58 -3.70 -10.96 18.04
C HIS A 58 -3.39 -11.72 16.75
N THR A 59 -3.50 -11.03 15.62
CA THR A 59 -3.07 -11.57 14.34
C THR A 59 -1.55 -11.80 14.37
N PRO A 60 -1.06 -12.93 13.82
CA PRO A 60 0.38 -13.17 13.74
C PRO A 60 1.12 -11.99 13.12
N GLY A 61 1.94 -11.31 13.93
CA GLY A 61 2.64 -10.07 13.57
C GLY A 61 4.14 -10.22 13.39
N HIS A 62 4.68 -11.43 13.35
CA HIS A 62 6.13 -11.66 13.25
C HIS A 62 6.49 -12.76 12.26
N GLY A 63 7.72 -12.70 11.74
CA GLY A 63 8.26 -13.67 10.78
C GLY A 63 7.79 -13.46 9.34
N THR A 64 8.35 -14.25 8.44
CA THR A 64 8.07 -14.18 6.99
C THR A 64 7.30 -15.42 6.53
N VAL A 65 6.40 -15.25 5.55
CA VAL A 65 5.78 -16.35 4.79
C VAL A 65 6.39 -16.40 3.40
N GLY A 66 6.88 -17.57 3.01
CA GLY A 66 7.20 -17.84 1.60
C GLY A 66 5.95 -18.32 0.85
N VAL A 67 5.65 -17.71 -0.29
CA VAL A 67 4.61 -18.17 -1.22
C VAL A 67 5.21 -18.23 -2.61
N ALA A 68 5.01 -19.31 -3.35
CA ALA A 68 5.27 -19.35 -4.78
C ALA A 68 3.93 -19.28 -5.50
N VAL A 69 3.74 -18.26 -6.33
CA VAL A 69 2.54 -18.12 -7.17
C VAL A 69 2.84 -18.71 -8.55
N PRO A 70 2.27 -19.87 -8.92
CA PRO A 70 2.47 -20.41 -10.25
C PRO A 70 1.77 -19.52 -11.27
N THR A 71 2.48 -19.12 -12.32
CA THR A 71 1.91 -18.35 -13.43
C THR A 71 2.23 -19.02 -14.76
N SER A 72 1.60 -18.58 -15.86
CA SER A 72 1.95 -19.01 -17.21
C SER A 72 3.34 -18.53 -17.67
N GLN A 73 3.97 -17.60 -16.95
CA GLN A 73 5.33 -17.10 -17.20
C GLN A 73 6.35 -17.68 -16.22
N GLY A 74 5.98 -18.75 -15.49
CA GLY A 74 6.80 -19.37 -14.46
C GLY A 74 6.38 -18.99 -13.03
N PRO A 75 7.04 -19.54 -12.01
CA PRO A 75 6.73 -19.26 -10.62
C PRO A 75 7.17 -17.85 -10.20
N LEU A 76 6.29 -17.13 -9.51
CA LEU A 76 6.59 -15.85 -8.87
C LEU A 76 6.78 -16.06 -7.35
N PRO A 77 8.02 -16.02 -6.83
CA PRO A 77 8.26 -16.15 -5.40
C PRO A 77 7.96 -14.85 -4.66
N LEU A 78 7.23 -14.95 -3.56
CA LEU A 78 6.89 -13.86 -2.65
C LEU A 78 7.43 -14.17 -1.25
N ARG A 79 7.96 -13.14 -0.58
CA ARG A 79 8.30 -13.14 0.85
C ARG A 79 7.44 -12.11 1.55
N LEU A 80 6.49 -12.59 2.36
CA LEU A 80 5.49 -11.75 3.01
C LEU A 80 5.88 -11.49 4.47
N ASP A 81 6.10 -10.23 4.83
CA ASP A 81 6.54 -9.83 6.17
C ASP A 81 5.34 -9.48 7.06
N ARG A 82 5.11 -10.28 8.10
CA ARG A 82 3.99 -10.10 9.02
C ARG A 82 4.17 -8.88 9.92
N ALA A 83 5.40 -8.46 10.22
CA ALA A 83 5.64 -7.30 11.08
C ALA A 83 5.19 -6.00 10.40
N LYS A 84 5.21 -5.97 9.07
CA LYS A 84 4.80 -4.80 8.28
C LYS A 84 3.31 -4.77 7.95
N ALA A 85 2.68 -5.93 7.75
CA ALA A 85 1.28 -6.01 7.36
C ALA A 85 0.57 -7.29 7.84
N PRO A 86 0.30 -7.44 9.15
CA PRO A 86 -0.23 -8.67 9.74
C PRO A 86 -1.51 -9.17 9.04
N CYS A 87 -2.50 -8.29 8.89
CA CYS A 87 -3.80 -8.61 8.30
C CYS A 87 -3.74 -8.88 6.80
N THR A 88 -2.87 -8.18 6.07
CA THR A 88 -2.70 -8.40 4.64
C THR A 88 -2.06 -9.76 4.36
N VAL A 89 -1.01 -10.11 5.11
CA VAL A 89 -0.37 -11.42 4.98
C VAL A 89 -1.35 -12.53 5.34
N GLN A 90 -2.12 -12.38 6.42
CA GLN A 90 -3.12 -13.36 6.81
C GLN A 90 -4.22 -13.53 5.75
N SER A 91 -4.79 -12.43 5.25
CA SER A 91 -5.82 -12.43 4.22
C SER A 91 -5.33 -13.13 2.94
N PHE A 92 -4.16 -12.72 2.44
CA PHE A 92 -3.58 -13.29 1.22
C PHE A 92 -3.33 -14.79 1.35
N VAL A 93 -2.71 -15.22 2.45
CA VAL A 93 -2.43 -16.65 2.70
C VAL A 93 -3.71 -17.46 2.84
N HIS A 94 -4.73 -16.92 3.51
CA HIS A 94 -6.03 -17.57 3.64
C HIS A 94 -6.69 -17.77 2.28
N LEU A 95 -6.77 -16.71 1.46
CA LEU A 95 -7.35 -16.76 0.11
C LEU A 95 -6.56 -17.72 -0.80
N ALA A 96 -5.23 -17.70 -0.74
CA ALA A 96 -4.38 -18.59 -1.52
C ALA A 96 -4.59 -20.06 -1.16
N ARG A 97 -4.72 -20.40 0.13
CA ARG A 97 -5.01 -21.77 0.59
C ARG A 97 -6.38 -22.28 0.10
N HIS A 98 -7.32 -21.38 -0.10
CA HIS A 98 -8.64 -21.69 -0.66
C HIS A 98 -8.70 -21.56 -2.19
N ARG A 99 -7.54 -21.49 -2.87
CA ARG A 99 -7.46 -21.44 -4.35
C ARG A 99 -8.22 -20.25 -4.97
N PHE A 100 -8.40 -19.17 -4.21
CA PHE A 100 -9.14 -18.00 -4.67
C PHE A 100 -8.51 -17.35 -5.92
N TYR A 101 -7.18 -17.36 -6.00
CA TYR A 101 -6.41 -16.78 -7.10
C TYR A 101 -6.20 -17.73 -8.29
N ASP A 102 -6.64 -18.99 -8.20
CA ASP A 102 -6.44 -19.97 -9.26
C ASP A 102 -7.17 -19.52 -10.53
N ARG A 103 -6.47 -19.64 -11.67
CA ARG A 103 -6.96 -19.25 -13.00
C ARG A 103 -7.40 -17.78 -13.09
N THR A 104 -6.84 -16.91 -12.26
CA THR A 104 -7.00 -15.46 -12.43
C THR A 104 -6.00 -14.91 -13.44
N VAL A 105 -6.37 -13.83 -14.11
CA VAL A 105 -5.51 -13.15 -15.09
C VAL A 105 -4.86 -11.91 -14.47
N CYS A 106 -3.60 -11.64 -14.83
CA CYS A 106 -2.97 -10.36 -14.56
C CYS A 106 -3.55 -9.33 -15.54
N HIS A 107 -4.65 -8.68 -15.13
CA HIS A 107 -5.41 -7.78 -16.00
C HIS A 107 -4.71 -6.44 -16.27
N ARG A 108 -3.64 -6.12 -15.52
CA ARG A 108 -2.91 -4.87 -15.66
C ARG A 108 -1.41 -5.09 -15.47
N LEU A 109 -0.65 -4.76 -16.51
CA LEU A 109 0.80 -4.69 -16.48
C LEU A 109 1.21 -3.31 -17.00
N THR A 110 1.91 -2.53 -16.18
CA THR A 110 2.48 -1.23 -16.57
C THR A 110 4.00 -1.38 -16.60
N ALA A 111 4.60 -1.32 -17.78
CA ALA A 111 6.05 -1.23 -17.92
C ALA A 111 6.46 0.24 -17.89
N TYR A 112 7.35 0.60 -16.97
CA TYR A 112 8.09 1.86 -17.07
C TYR A 112 9.35 1.59 -17.90
N PRO A 113 9.73 2.49 -18.83
CA PRO A 113 11.04 2.46 -19.45
C PRO A 113 12.16 2.74 -18.44
#